data_AF-X6MJS1-F1
#
_entry.id   AF-X6MJS1-F1
#
_cell.length_a   1.000
_cell.length_b   1.000
_cell.length_c   1.000
_cell.angle_alpha   90.00
_cell.angle_beta   90.00
_cell.angle_gamma   90.00
#
_symmetry.space_group_name_H-M   'P 1'
#
loop_
_entity.id
_entity.type
_entity.pdbx_description
1 polymer ?
#
loop_
_entity_poly.entity_id
_entity_poly.type
_entity_poly.pdbx_seq_one_letter_code
_entity_poly.pdbx_strand_id
1 'polypeptide(L)'
;MVYPTRHLDTFSYSKCRAEQKVIAANGSKTKDGIHRLVTCALRPHFVFGPGDTHFMSQIINRAKRGELTHMIGEGHNVTDFTYIDNVVHAHILASSKLSSSTAVQGQVLFFFFPFLFRLFQKHTYKNKHLYVYVWG
;
A
#
# COMPACT_ATOMS: atom_id res chain seq x y z
N MET A 1 15.43 -9.73 -3.72
CA MET A 1 14.20 -9.60 -2.92
C MET A 1 13.70 -10.98 -2.58
N VAL A 2 13.40 -11.28 -1.31
CA VAL A 2 12.81 -12.57 -0.91
C VAL A 2 11.29 -12.43 -0.92
N TYR A 3 10.61 -13.35 -1.60
CA TYR A 3 9.15 -13.43 -1.60
C TYR A 3 8.67 -14.38 -0.49
N PRO A 4 7.51 -14.09 0.14
CA PRO A 4 6.98 -14.98 1.17
C PRO A 4 6.59 -16.33 0.54
N THR A 5 6.89 -17.42 1.25
CA THR A 5 6.52 -18.79 0.84
C THR A 5 5.09 -19.15 1.23
N ARG A 6 4.49 -18.39 2.17
CA ARG A 6 3.11 -18.51 2.60
C ARG A 6 2.39 -17.18 2.41
N HIS A 7 1.17 -17.24 1.88
CA HIS A 7 0.32 -16.06 1.70
C HIS A 7 -0.87 -16.13 2.65
N LEU A 8 -1.28 -14.99 3.16
CA LEU A 8 -2.40 -14.86 4.09
C LEU A 8 -3.75 -15.06 3.39
N ASP A 9 -3.84 -14.60 2.14
CA ASP A 9 -5.05 -14.66 1.33
C ASP A 9 -4.73 -14.78 -0.18
N THR A 10 -5.76 -15.03 -0.99
CA THR A 10 -5.65 -15.20 -2.44
C THR A 10 -5.29 -13.91 -3.18
N PHE A 11 -5.73 -12.76 -2.68
CA PHE A 11 -5.39 -11.46 -3.24
C PHE A 11 -3.89 -11.19 -3.07
N SER A 12 -3.36 -11.34 -1.86
CA SER A 12 -1.94 -11.22 -1.53
C SER A 12 -1.07 -12.17 -2.37
N TYR A 13 -1.50 -13.42 -2.57
CA TYR A 13 -0.83 -14.35 -3.48
C TYR A 13 -0.81 -13.84 -4.93
N SER A 14 -1.96 -13.40 -5.44
CA SER A 14 -2.07 -12.93 -6.82
C SER A 14 -1.21 -11.69 -7.07
N LYS A 15 -1.13 -10.76 -6.10
CA LYS A 15 -0.32 -9.54 -6.17
C LYS A 15 1.17 -9.84 -6.08
N CYS A 16 1.57 -10.75 -5.19
CA CYS A 16 2.95 -11.24 -5.14
C CYS A 16 3.39 -11.84 -6.48
N ARG A 17 2.55 -12.68 -7.10
CA ARG A 17 2.87 -13.30 -8.39
C ARG A 17 2.89 -12.30 -9.55
N ALA A 18 2.03 -11.28 -9.52
CA ALA A 18 2.07 -10.18 -10.49
C ALA A 18 3.38 -9.39 -10.38
N GLU A 19 3.81 -9.08 -9.15
CA GLU A 19 5.06 -8.37 -8.91
C GLU A 19 6.27 -9.16 -9.44
N GLN A 20 6.35 -10.46 -9.12
CA GLN A 20 7.40 -11.34 -9.63
C GLN A 20 7.50 -11.29 -11.16
N LYS A 21 6.36 -11.32 -11.86
CA LYS A 21 6.32 -11.23 -13.33
C LYS A 21 6.84 -9.90 -13.85
N VAL A 22 6.46 -8.78 -13.20
CA VAL A 22 6.91 -7.44 -13.60
C VAL A 22 8.41 -7.27 -13.41
N ILE A 23 8.95 -7.73 -12.28
CA ILE A 23 10.39 -7.66 -12.00
C ILE A 23 11.18 -8.59 -12.92
N ALA A 24 10.69 -9.80 -13.18
CA ALA A 24 11.31 -10.73 -14.12
C ALA A 24 11.33 -10.21 -15.57
N ALA A 25 10.34 -9.40 -15.96
CA ALA A 25 10.29 -8.79 -17.28
C ALA A 25 11.27 -7.61 -17.46
N ASN A 26 11.86 -7.09 -16.38
CA ASN A 26 12.82 -5.99 -16.46
C ASN A 26 14.02 -6.35 -17.37
N GLY A 27 14.38 -5.44 -18.27
CA GLY A 27 15.45 -5.64 -19.25
C GLY A 27 15.05 -6.44 -20.49
N SER A 28 13.82 -6.96 -20.56
CA SER A 28 13.33 -7.67 -21.75
C SER A 28 13.22 -6.75 -22.96
N LYS A 29 13.45 -7.27 -24.16
CA LYS A 29 13.28 -6.50 -25.40
C LYS A 29 11.81 -6.10 -25.58
N THR A 30 11.57 -4.84 -25.94
CA THR A 30 10.25 -4.37 -26.35
C THR A 30 9.89 -4.91 -27.74
N LYS A 31 8.61 -4.81 -28.12
CA LYS A 31 8.09 -5.35 -29.39
C LYS A 31 8.75 -4.71 -30.63
N ASP A 32 9.23 -3.48 -30.51
CA ASP A 32 10.00 -2.79 -31.55
C ASP A 32 11.42 -3.39 -31.75
N GLY A 33 11.90 -4.23 -30.84
CA GLY A 33 13.24 -4.82 -30.88
C GLY A 33 14.40 -3.86 -30.60
N ILE A 34 14.10 -2.57 -30.38
CA ILE A 34 15.09 -1.50 -30.21
C ILE A 34 15.29 -1.18 -28.74
N HIS A 35 14.21 -1.10 -27.97
CA HIS A 35 14.28 -0.71 -26.57
C HIS A 35 14.28 -1.92 -25.62
N ARG A 36 14.63 -1.65 -24.35
CA ARG A 36 14.48 -2.60 -23.25
C ARG A 36 13.43 -2.09 -22.30
N LEU A 37 12.56 -2.98 -21.84
CA LEU A 37 11.56 -2.69 -20.83
C LEU A 37 12.26 -2.38 -19.51
N VAL A 38 11.96 -1.22 -18.92
CA VAL A 38 12.44 -0.86 -17.58
C VAL A 38 11.24 -0.94 -16.65
N THR A 39 11.35 -1.71 -15.58
CA THR A 39 10.24 -1.88 -14.61
C THR A 39 10.70 -1.58 -13.20
N CYS A 40 9.75 -1.19 -12.35
CA CYS A 40 9.87 -1.16 -10.91
C CYS A 40 8.52 -1.54 -10.30
N ALA A 41 8.51 -1.97 -9.05
CA ALA A 41 7.27 -2.24 -8.31
C ALA A 41 7.20 -1.34 -7.08
N LEU A 42 6.00 -0.80 -6.83
CA LEU A 42 5.69 0.03 -5.67
C LEU A 42 4.77 -0.76 -4.73
N ARG A 43 5.13 -0.81 -3.44
CA ARG A 43 4.33 -1.46 -2.39
C ARG A 43 3.73 -0.43 -1.44
N PRO A 44 2.61 0.22 -1.82
CA PRO A 44 1.87 1.04 -0.87
C PRO A 44 1.26 0.16 0.22
N HIS A 45 1.18 0.70 1.43
CA HIS A 45 0.29 0.18 2.45
C HIS A 45 -1.16 0.60 2.17
N PHE A 46 -2.08 0.40 3.11
CA PHE A 46 -3.50 0.70 2.91
C PHE A 46 -3.71 2.13 2.39
N VAL A 47 -4.29 2.27 1.20
CA VAL A 47 -4.47 3.59 0.56
C VAL A 47 -5.84 4.15 0.91
N PHE A 48 -5.88 5.40 1.38
CA PHE A 48 -7.12 6.10 1.69
C PHE A 48 -7.08 7.55 1.19
N GLY A 49 -8.25 8.16 1.01
CA GLY A 49 -8.36 9.55 0.60
C GLY A 49 -9.76 9.91 0.08
N PRO A 50 -9.94 11.12 -0.46
CA PRO A 50 -11.17 11.51 -1.12
C PRO A 50 -11.56 10.48 -2.20
N GLY A 51 -12.81 10.03 -2.18
CA GLY A 51 -13.32 9.00 -3.09
C GLY A 51 -13.22 7.56 -2.57
N ASP A 52 -12.62 7.30 -1.39
CA ASP A 52 -12.76 6.00 -0.73
C ASP A 52 -14.20 5.81 -0.23
N THR A 53 -15.00 5.07 -0.99
CA THR A 53 -16.40 4.73 -0.68
C THR A 53 -16.55 3.41 0.08
N HIS A 54 -15.47 2.67 0.29
CA HIS A 54 -15.56 1.29 0.75
C HIS A 54 -15.11 1.11 2.19
N PHE A 55 -13.90 1.54 2.52
CA PHE A 55 -13.30 1.16 3.80
C PHE A 55 -13.34 2.31 4.79
N MET A 56 -12.56 3.36 4.55
CA MET A 56 -12.39 4.44 5.52
C MET A 56 -13.70 5.20 5.73
N SER A 57 -14.49 5.39 4.66
CA SER A 57 -15.82 5.99 4.74
C SER A 57 -16.81 5.16 5.55
N GLN A 58 -16.86 3.84 5.36
CA GLN A 58 -17.72 2.97 6.15
C GLN A 58 -17.33 2.98 7.62
N ILE A 59 -16.04 2.95 7.90
CA ILE A 59 -15.51 3.03 9.26
C ILE A 59 -15.90 4.33 9.94
N ILE A 60 -15.69 5.47 9.28
CA ILE A 60 -16.06 6.78 9.84
C ILE A 60 -17.57 6.85 10.06
N ASN A 61 -18.38 6.34 9.13
CA ASN A 61 -19.83 6.34 9.25
C ASN A 61 -20.31 5.46 10.41
N ARG A 62 -19.74 4.26 10.57
CA ARG A 62 -20.03 3.37 11.70
C ARG A 62 -19.59 3.97 13.03
N ALA A 63 -18.43 4.64 13.07
CA ALA A 63 -17.95 5.35 14.25
C ALA A 63 -18.92 6.45 14.68
N LYS A 64 -19.39 7.26 13.72
CA LYS A 64 -20.38 8.32 13.97
C LYS A 64 -21.71 7.78 14.51
N ARG A 65 -22.08 6.56 14.12
CA ARG A 65 -23.26 5.84 14.62
C ARG A 65 -23.02 5.03 15.91
N GLY A 66 -21.79 4.99 16.42
CA GLY A 66 -21.43 4.19 17.60
C GLY A 66 -21.43 2.67 17.36
N GLU A 67 -21.37 2.22 16.09
CA GLU A 67 -21.50 0.82 15.68
C GLU A 67 -20.16 0.06 15.61
N LEU A 68 -19.09 0.65 16.13
CA LEU A 68 -17.77 0.02 16.20
C LEU A 68 -17.59 -0.62 17.56
N THR A 69 -18.29 -1.74 17.69
CA THR A 69 -18.44 -2.51 18.93
C THR A 69 -17.40 -3.62 19.08
N HIS A 70 -16.67 -3.95 18.01
CA HIS A 70 -15.75 -5.08 17.98
C HIS A 70 -14.39 -4.67 17.40
N MET A 71 -13.32 -5.17 18.01
CA MET A 71 -11.95 -5.06 17.49
C MET A 71 -11.59 -6.36 16.76
N ILE A 72 -10.97 -6.24 15.59
CA ILE A 72 -10.47 -7.39 14.86
C ILE A 72 -9.04 -7.70 15.33
N GLY A 73 -8.85 -8.89 15.89
CA GLY A 73 -7.56 -9.35 16.45
C GLY A 73 -7.32 -8.88 17.88
N GLU A 74 -6.09 -9.02 18.36
CA GLU A 74 -5.70 -8.82 19.77
C GLU A 74 -5.27 -7.38 20.09
N GLY A 75 -5.41 -6.44 19.15
CA GLY A 75 -5.03 -5.03 19.37
C GLY A 75 -3.53 -4.73 19.22
N HIS A 76 -2.74 -5.74 18.84
CA HIS A 76 -1.31 -5.60 18.52
C HIS A 76 -1.03 -5.47 17.01
N ASN A 77 -2.08 -5.43 16.19
CA ASN A 77 -1.98 -5.33 14.73
C ASN A 77 -1.61 -3.89 14.33
N VAL A 78 -0.33 -3.65 14.09
CA VAL A 78 0.16 -2.35 13.61
C VAL A 78 0.13 -2.37 12.08
N THR A 79 -0.70 -1.50 11.51
CA THR A 79 -0.83 -1.34 10.05
C THR A 79 -0.67 0.12 9.66
N ASP A 80 0.10 0.35 8.61
CA ASP A 80 0.32 1.68 8.05
C ASP A 80 -0.76 2.05 7.04
N PHE A 81 -1.10 3.34 7.01
CA PHE A 81 -2.04 3.92 6.06
C PHE A 81 -1.35 5.01 5.26
N THR A 82 -1.56 5.01 3.95
CA THR A 82 -0.97 5.99 3.03
C THR A 82 -2.06 6.80 2.35
N TYR A 83 -1.92 8.13 2.36
CA TYR A 83 -2.86 9.01 1.68
C TYR A 83 -2.69 8.93 0.16
N ILE A 84 -3.79 8.98 -0.60
CA ILE A 84 -3.80 8.76 -2.05
C ILE A 84 -2.84 9.71 -2.79
N ASP A 85 -2.77 10.99 -2.42
CA ASP A 85 -1.88 11.94 -3.11
C ASP A 85 -0.41 11.57 -2.94
N ASN A 86 -0.03 10.99 -1.80
CA ASN A 86 1.33 10.50 -1.57
C ASN A 86 1.65 9.29 -2.45
N VAL A 87 0.67 8.39 -2.64
CA VAL A 87 0.81 7.25 -3.54
C VAL A 87 0.98 7.73 -4.99
N VAL A 88 0.15 8.67 -5.43
CA VAL A 88 0.22 9.27 -6.77
C VAL A 88 1.57 9.95 -6.98
N HIS A 89 2.01 10.75 -6.00
CA HIS A 89 3.30 11.43 -6.04
C HIS A 89 4.46 10.43 -6.12
N ALA A 90 4.42 9.34 -5.35
CA ALA A 90 5.42 8.27 -5.43
C ALA A 90 5.48 7.61 -6.81
N HIS A 91 4.33 7.38 -7.46
CA HIS A 91 4.29 6.84 -8.83
C HIS A 91 4.90 7.81 -9.85
N ILE A 92 4.58 9.11 -9.75
CA ILE A 92 5.16 10.15 -10.62
C ILE A 92 6.68 10.20 -10.44
N LEU A 93 7.16 10.22 -9.19
CA LEU A 93 8.59 10.22 -8.89
C LEU A 93 9.27 8.97 -9.42
N ALA A 94 8.70 7.78 -9.17
CA ALA A 94 9.23 6.52 -9.66
C ALA A 94 9.33 6.53 -11.19
N SER A 95 8.26 6.93 -11.89
CA SER A 95 8.25 7.01 -13.35
C SER A 95 9.27 8.01 -13.89
N SER A 96 9.38 9.20 -13.28
CA SER A 96 10.34 10.24 -13.70
C SER A 96 11.80 9.81 -13.54
N LYS A 97 12.06 8.91 -12.59
CA LYS A 97 13.39 8.36 -12.30
C LYS A 97 13.58 6.98 -12.92
N LEU A 98 12.60 6.41 -13.61
CA LEU A 98 12.71 5.08 -14.19
C LEU A 98 13.43 5.18 -15.54
N SER A 99 14.72 4.84 -15.56
CA SER A 99 15.51 4.78 -16.78
C SER A 99 16.51 3.63 -16.71
N SER A 100 17.14 3.31 -17.84
CA SER A 100 18.06 2.17 -17.99
C SER A 100 19.34 2.27 -17.15
N SER A 101 19.59 3.39 -16.48
CA SER A 101 20.80 3.64 -15.68
C SER A 101 20.50 4.06 -14.24
N THR A 102 19.25 3.99 -13.78
CA THR A 102 18.89 4.44 -12.44
C THR A 102 18.82 3.30 -11.45
N ALA A 103 19.15 3.60 -10.19
CA ALA A 103 19.10 2.66 -9.07
C ALA A 103 17.69 2.08 -8.80
N VAL A 104 16.65 2.62 -9.44
CA VAL A 104 15.25 2.22 -9.29
C VAL A 104 14.86 1.06 -10.22
N GLN A 105 15.63 0.83 -11.28
CA GLN A 105 15.36 -0.24 -12.24
C GLN A 105 15.39 -1.62 -11.57
N GLY A 106 14.34 -2.42 -11.80
CA GLY A 106 14.22 -3.78 -11.29
C GLY A 106 14.02 -3.85 -9.77
N GLN A 107 13.78 -2.71 -9.11
CA GLN A 107 13.60 -2.66 -7.67
C GLN A 107 12.13 -2.76 -7.28
N VAL A 108 11.96 -3.27 -6.06
CA VAL A 108 10.69 -3.25 -5.32
C VAL A 108 10.85 -2.22 -4.22
N LEU A 109 10.11 -1.11 -4.32
CA LEU A 109 10.23 0.02 -3.41
C LEU A 109 9.07 0.05 -2.40
N PHE A 110 9.42 0.30 -1.15
CA PHE A 110 8.49 0.65 -0.09
C PHE A 110 8.61 2.14 0.17
N PHE A 111 7.49 2.79 0.46
CA PHE A 111 7.49 4.17 0.89
C PHE A 111 6.59 4.30 2.10
N PHE A 112 7.16 4.90 3.13
CA PHE A 112 6.49 5.13 4.40
C PHE A 112 6.26 6.63 4.54
N PHE A 113 5.00 7.03 4.71
CA PHE A 113 4.64 8.40 5.00
C PHE A 113 4.14 8.47 6.46
N PRO A 114 4.93 9.00 7.40
CA PRO A 114 4.65 8.91 8.85
C PRO A 114 3.43 9.72 9.33
N PHE A 115 2.56 10.20 8.45
CA PHE A 115 1.59 11.23 8.81
C PHE A 115 0.37 10.72 9.59
N LEU A 116 -0.08 9.48 9.39
CA LEU A 116 -1.37 9.04 9.96
C LEU A 116 -1.31 8.44 11.36
N PHE A 117 -0.14 7.99 11.84
CA PHE A 117 -0.05 7.34 13.14
C PHE A 117 -0.42 8.28 14.30
N ARG A 118 -0.12 9.58 14.17
CA ARG A 118 -0.37 10.56 15.24
C ARG A 118 -1.81 11.06 15.35
N LEU A 119 -2.60 11.03 14.27
CA LEU A 119 -3.96 11.61 14.29
C LEU A 119 -4.96 10.64 14.96
N PHE A 120 -4.84 9.35 14.68
CA PHE A 120 -5.70 8.33 15.29
C PHE A 120 -5.36 8.04 16.75
N GLN A 121 -4.14 8.31 17.23
CA GLN A 121 -3.82 8.10 18.64
C GLN A 121 -4.35 9.24 19.55
N LYS A 122 -4.44 10.48 19.05
CA LYS A 122 -4.74 11.66 19.88
C LYS A 122 -6.23 11.95 20.10
N HIS A 123 -7.11 11.53 19.20
CA HIS A 123 -8.58 11.70 19.37
C HIS A 123 -9.25 10.53 20.09
N THR A 124 -8.64 9.36 20.08
CA THR A 124 -9.20 8.12 20.66
C THR A 124 -8.99 8.03 22.18
N TYR A 125 -8.15 8.89 22.76
CA TYR A 125 -7.89 8.90 24.20
C TYR A 125 -8.97 9.62 25.02
N LYS A 126 -9.80 10.48 24.41
CA LYS A 126 -10.82 11.26 25.13
C LYS A 126 -12.25 10.74 24.99
N ASN A 127 -12.57 10.00 23.92
CA ASN A 127 -13.86 9.34 23.77
C ASN A 127 -13.59 7.90 23.34
N LYS A 128 -13.99 6.97 24.22
CA LYS A 128 -13.87 5.53 24.00
C LYS A 128 -14.49 5.17 22.64
N HIS A 129 -13.88 4.18 21.97
CA HIS A 129 -14.40 3.47 20.79
C HIS A 129 -14.14 4.09 19.41
N LEU A 130 -12.87 4.16 18.99
CA LEU A 130 -12.55 3.99 17.57
C LEU A 130 -11.12 3.49 17.35
N TYR A 131 -10.95 2.17 17.22
CA TYR A 131 -9.71 1.60 16.71
C TYR A 131 -10.02 0.76 15.49
N VAL A 132 -9.52 1.20 14.34
CA VAL A 132 -9.66 0.47 13.09
C VAL A 132 -8.31 -0.11 12.73
N TYR A 133 -8.19 -1.40 12.94
CA TYR A 133 -7.06 -2.21 12.55
C TYR A 133 -7.49 -3.04 11.34
N VAL A 134 -6.86 -2.77 10.20
CA VAL A 134 -7.01 -3.57 8.98
C VAL A 134 -5.83 -4.53 8.93
N TRP A 135 -6.12 -5.77 8.58
CA TRP A 135 -5.16 -6.87 8.45
C TRP A 135 -3.85 -6.48 7.75
N GLY A 136 -2.74 -6.95 8.31
CA GLY A 136 -1.45 -7.10 7.64
C GLY A 136 -1.34 -8.44 6.94
#